data_AF-A0A2N1R137-F1
#
_entry.id   AF-A0A2N1R137-F1
#
_cell.length_a   1.000
_cell.length_b   1.000
_cell.length_c   1.000
_cell.angle_alpha   90.00
_cell.angle_beta   90.00
_cell.angle_gamma   90.00
#
_symmetry.space_group_name_H-M   'P 1'
#
loop_
_entity.id
_entity.type
_entity.pdbx_description
1 polymer ?
#
loop_
_entity_poly.entity_id
_entity_poly.type
_entity_poly.pdbx_seq_one_letter_code
_entity_poly.pdbx_strand_id
1 'polypeptide(L)'
;YSEGAGAATTVGVDYLGGVGTPKAEISEASYLPMNLPGDAVFWSERQRIASGVDASTYRVMDQASILVDGQAIALKPGDTVQAIIAKINDSGAAVKASLDPARNSLVLEATDAHRVRIEDGAGGKVLADLGVLSGSGVPSDYAATARVSGGSLFDSVILLRDALQKGDFIDVGGRALASIDAGMSNMGRRLAEAGAMVERLDAAAMRLNREIPDVTKLLADQKDLDMSQAITDFKMMEYAHTASLQMAGRVLPQTLLDFLR
;
A
#
# COMPACT_ATOMS: atom_id res chain seq x y z
N TYR A 1 17.55 15.21 -28.74
CA TYR A 1 18.96 15.26 -29.14
C TYR A 1 19.77 15.75 -27.96
N SER A 2 20.79 15.00 -27.53
CA SER A 2 21.76 15.50 -26.54
C SER A 2 22.80 16.33 -27.29
N GLU A 3 23.17 17.49 -26.76
CA GLU A 3 24.15 18.40 -27.37
C GLU A 3 25.53 17.73 -27.37
N GLY A 4 26.09 17.48 -28.56
CA GLY A 4 27.37 16.75 -28.74
C GLY A 4 27.25 15.27 -29.12
N ALA A 5 26.05 14.69 -29.13
CA ALA A 5 25.85 13.33 -29.61
C ALA A 5 25.79 13.30 -31.15
N GLY A 6 26.75 12.63 -31.80
CA GLY A 6 26.76 12.41 -33.26
C GLY A 6 25.63 11.52 -33.80
N ALA A 7 24.67 11.12 -32.95
CA ALA A 7 23.52 10.28 -33.29
C ALA A 7 22.35 10.52 -32.32
N ALA A 8 21.15 10.08 -32.71
CA ALA A 8 19.98 10.08 -31.83
C ALA A 8 20.27 9.33 -30.52
N THR A 9 19.94 9.95 -29.40
CA THR A 9 20.30 9.48 -28.06
C THR A 9 19.13 9.72 -27.11
N THR A 10 18.91 8.78 -26.17
CA THR A 10 17.90 8.89 -25.12
C THR A 10 18.20 10.06 -24.18
N VAL A 11 17.27 10.99 -24.05
CA VAL A 11 17.40 12.20 -23.21
C VAL A 11 16.53 12.18 -21.96
N GLY A 12 15.67 11.17 -21.80
CA GLY A 12 14.81 11.00 -20.65
C GLY A 12 14.14 9.63 -20.63
N VAL A 13 13.68 9.23 -19.45
CA VAL A 13 12.96 7.97 -19.23
C VAL A 13 11.72 8.26 -18.39
N ASP A 14 10.55 7.96 -18.94
CA ASP A 14 9.29 8.12 -18.24
C ASP A 14 8.84 6.80 -17.62
N TYR A 15 8.45 6.85 -16.34
CA TYR A 15 7.78 5.74 -15.69
C TYR A 15 6.29 5.76 -16.03
N LEU A 16 5.83 4.72 -16.74
CA LEU A 16 4.43 4.55 -17.15
C LEU A 16 3.67 3.53 -16.27
N GLY A 17 4.26 3.11 -15.14
CA GLY A 17 3.62 2.16 -14.24
C GLY A 17 2.56 2.79 -13.33
N GLY A 18 1.90 1.92 -12.56
CA GLY A 18 0.81 2.30 -11.66
C GLY A 18 1.29 2.83 -10.31
N VAL A 19 0.35 3.41 -9.56
CA VAL A 19 0.56 3.90 -8.20
C VAL A 19 0.30 2.80 -7.18
N GLY A 20 1.20 2.67 -6.21
CA GLY A 20 1.02 1.78 -5.07
C GLY A 20 1.24 0.30 -5.40
N THR A 21 1.01 -0.52 -4.38
CA THR A 21 1.22 -1.97 -4.46
C THR A 21 -0.08 -2.68 -4.06
N PRO A 22 -0.76 -3.38 -4.99
CA PRO A 22 -1.87 -4.23 -4.59
C PRO A 22 -1.38 -5.23 -3.55
N LYS A 23 -2.22 -5.50 -2.55
CA LYS A 23 -1.89 -6.40 -1.45
C LYS A 23 -2.68 -7.70 -1.59
N ALA A 24 -2.02 -8.81 -1.35
CA ALA A 24 -2.63 -10.13 -1.26
C ALA A 24 -2.66 -10.59 0.20
N GLU A 25 -3.76 -11.20 0.61
CA GLU A 25 -3.85 -11.88 1.90
C GLU A 25 -3.07 -13.19 1.83
N ILE A 26 -2.19 -13.40 2.81
CA ILE A 26 -1.31 -14.59 2.89
C ILE A 26 -1.65 -15.49 4.07
N SER A 27 -2.45 -14.99 5.02
CA SER A 27 -2.98 -15.66 6.19
C SER A 27 -4.03 -14.74 6.82
N GLU A 28 -4.85 -15.23 7.74
CA GLU A 28 -5.96 -14.48 8.33
C GLU A 28 -5.54 -13.07 8.79
N ALA A 29 -6.11 -12.05 8.14
CA ALA A 29 -5.83 -10.63 8.36
C ALA A 29 -4.35 -10.20 8.17
N SER A 30 -3.55 -11.00 7.46
CA SER A 30 -2.15 -10.74 7.16
C SER A 30 -1.93 -10.55 5.66
N TYR A 31 -1.37 -9.40 5.28
CA TYR A 31 -1.23 -8.99 3.90
C TYR A 31 0.23 -8.74 3.50
N LEU A 32 0.56 -9.05 2.24
CA LEU A 32 1.82 -8.69 1.60
C LEU A 32 1.58 -7.94 0.29
N PRO A 33 2.43 -6.97 -0.09
CA PRO A 33 2.35 -6.35 -1.40
C PRO A 33 2.74 -7.36 -2.49
N MET A 34 2.05 -7.30 -3.62
CA MET A 34 2.25 -8.24 -4.75
C MET A 34 3.40 -7.82 -5.68
N ASN A 35 3.85 -6.58 -5.60
CA ASN A 35 4.91 -6.04 -6.43
C ASN A 35 5.72 -4.96 -5.70
N LEU A 36 6.85 -4.59 -6.28
CA LEU A 36 7.62 -3.40 -5.93
C LEU A 36 7.50 -2.38 -7.08
N PRO A 37 7.07 -1.13 -6.83
CA PRO A 37 6.92 -0.12 -7.87
C PRO A 37 8.25 0.27 -8.49
N GLY A 38 8.29 0.45 -9.81
CA GLY A 38 9.54 0.73 -10.53
C GLY A 38 10.12 2.10 -10.19
N ASP A 39 9.27 3.08 -9.91
CA ASP A 39 9.62 4.42 -9.45
C ASP A 39 10.05 4.48 -7.97
N ALA A 40 9.93 3.37 -7.23
CA ALA A 40 10.53 3.19 -5.91
C ALA A 40 11.80 2.32 -5.96
N VAL A 41 11.91 1.41 -6.94
CA VAL A 41 13.06 0.50 -7.12
C VAL A 41 14.22 1.19 -7.84
N PHE A 42 13.93 1.89 -8.94
CA PHE A 42 14.93 2.51 -9.80
C PHE A 42 15.17 3.98 -9.47
N TRP A 43 14.71 4.45 -8.32
CA TRP A 43 14.93 5.83 -7.89
C TRP A 43 16.22 5.95 -7.09
N SER A 44 17.00 7.00 -7.34
CA SER A 44 18.34 7.12 -6.77
C SER A 44 18.38 7.88 -5.45
N GLU A 45 17.68 9.01 -5.39
CA GLU A 45 17.86 10.00 -4.32
C GLU A 45 16.52 10.37 -3.69
N ARG A 46 16.53 10.91 -2.47
CA ARG A 46 15.29 11.47 -1.91
C ARG A 46 14.85 12.63 -2.77
N GLN A 47 13.65 12.53 -3.34
CA GLN A 47 13.14 13.61 -4.15
C GLN A 47 12.79 14.81 -3.26
N ARG A 48 13.17 16.01 -3.70
CA ARG A 48 12.81 17.26 -3.02
C ARG A 48 12.13 18.18 -4.02
N ILE A 49 10.97 18.69 -3.62
CA ILE A 49 10.14 19.60 -4.41
C ILE A 49 9.97 20.87 -3.58
N ALA A 50 10.54 21.98 -4.05
CA ALA A 50 10.42 23.28 -3.40
C ALA A 50 9.61 24.23 -4.27
N SER A 51 8.50 24.73 -3.73
CA SER A 51 7.67 25.74 -4.38
C SER A 51 8.45 27.05 -4.58
N GLY A 52 8.12 27.73 -5.68
CA GLY A 52 8.59 29.09 -5.97
C GLY A 52 7.67 30.21 -5.46
N VAL A 53 6.54 29.89 -4.83
CA VAL A 53 5.52 30.84 -4.40
C VAL A 53 5.56 31.02 -2.87
N ASP A 54 5.49 32.27 -2.42
CA ASP A 54 5.33 32.60 -0.99
C ASP A 54 3.91 32.19 -0.54
N ALA A 55 3.86 31.30 0.45
CA ALA A 55 2.63 30.72 0.97
C ALA A 55 2.21 31.30 2.33
N SER A 56 2.87 32.36 2.82
CA SER A 56 2.63 32.95 4.14
C SER A 56 1.19 33.42 4.36
N THR A 57 0.56 33.95 3.31
CA THR A 57 -0.85 34.40 3.34
C THR A 57 -1.81 33.37 2.77
N TYR A 58 -1.33 32.20 2.35
CA TYR A 58 -2.18 31.20 1.71
C TYR A 58 -3.24 30.67 2.66
N ARG A 59 -4.46 30.58 2.16
CA ARG A 59 -5.62 30.01 2.84
C ARG A 59 -6.40 29.16 1.86
N VAL A 60 -6.77 27.96 2.28
CA VAL A 60 -7.73 27.13 1.56
C VAL A 60 -9.10 27.82 1.60
N MET A 61 -9.71 28.07 0.44
CA MET A 61 -10.97 28.81 0.34
C MET A 61 -12.18 27.90 0.54
N ASP A 62 -12.19 26.78 -0.17
CA ASP A 62 -13.27 25.79 -0.17
C ASP A 62 -12.77 24.44 0.35
N GLN A 63 -13.69 23.56 0.72
CA GLN A 63 -13.33 22.20 1.09
C GLN A 63 -12.65 21.50 -0.10
N ALA A 64 -11.42 21.06 0.10
CA ALA A 64 -10.59 20.45 -0.94
C ALA A 64 -9.88 19.20 -0.44
N SER A 65 -9.25 18.46 -1.35
CA SER A 65 -8.29 17.42 -1.00
C SER A 65 -7.05 17.52 -1.87
N ILE A 66 -5.95 16.97 -1.36
CA ILE A 66 -4.71 16.74 -2.13
C ILE A 66 -4.33 15.27 -1.97
N LEU A 67 -3.60 14.73 -2.94
CA LEU A 67 -3.04 13.39 -2.88
C LEU A 67 -1.52 13.48 -2.82
N VAL A 68 -0.92 12.77 -1.88
CA VAL A 68 0.54 12.60 -1.73
C VAL A 68 0.83 11.11 -1.63
N ASP A 69 1.57 10.56 -2.58
CA ASP A 69 1.85 9.12 -2.75
C ASP A 69 0.59 8.24 -2.69
N GLY A 70 -0.51 8.74 -3.27
CA GLY A 70 -1.81 8.07 -3.27
C GLY A 70 -2.61 8.24 -1.97
N GLN A 71 -2.03 8.81 -0.92
CA GLN A 71 -2.75 9.13 0.32
C GLN A 71 -3.57 10.41 0.14
N ALA A 72 -4.89 10.30 0.30
CA ALA A 72 -5.79 11.45 0.26
C ALA A 72 -5.71 12.23 1.59
N ILE A 73 -5.53 13.54 1.49
CA ILE A 73 -5.44 14.47 2.62
C ILE A 73 -6.55 15.50 2.47
N ALA A 74 -7.46 15.51 3.46
CA ALA A 74 -8.60 16.42 3.46
C ALA A 74 -8.25 17.81 4.00
N LEU A 75 -8.58 18.84 3.22
CA LEU A 75 -8.37 20.24 3.52
C LEU A 75 -9.71 20.94 3.76
N LYS A 76 -9.71 21.86 4.72
CA LYS A 76 -10.90 22.59 5.15
C LYS A 76 -10.73 24.07 4.83
N PRO A 77 -11.82 24.80 4.58
CA PRO A 77 -11.80 26.25 4.48
C PRO A 77 -11.07 26.88 5.68
N GLY A 78 -10.14 27.79 5.41
CA GLY A 78 -9.33 28.49 6.41
C GLY A 78 -7.99 27.85 6.78
N ASP A 79 -7.72 26.60 6.34
CA ASP A 79 -6.42 25.95 6.54
C ASP A 79 -5.29 26.82 5.95
N THR A 80 -4.23 27.04 6.74
CA THR A 80 -2.99 27.70 6.28
C THR A 80 -2.03 26.73 5.63
N VAL A 81 -0.96 27.26 5.03
CA VAL A 81 0.21 26.46 4.64
C VAL A 81 0.76 25.62 5.81
N GLN A 82 0.78 26.15 7.06
CA GLN A 82 1.23 25.37 8.22
C GLN A 82 0.27 24.22 8.56
N ALA A 83 -1.04 24.44 8.43
CA ALA A 83 -2.03 23.38 8.61
C ALA A 83 -1.89 22.30 7.52
N ILE A 84 -1.65 22.70 6.27
CA ILE A 84 -1.37 21.76 5.16
C ILE A 84 -0.10 20.97 5.43
N ILE A 85 0.99 21.63 5.85
CA ILE A 85 2.25 20.97 6.23
C ILE A 85 2.02 19.93 7.33
N ALA A 86 1.31 20.30 8.39
CA ALA A 86 0.99 19.37 9.48
C ALA A 86 0.20 18.16 8.97
N LYS A 87 -0.85 18.40 8.17
CA LYS A 87 -1.68 17.34 7.60
C LYS A 87 -0.92 16.41 6.65
N ILE A 88 0.05 16.92 5.88
CA ILE A 88 0.92 16.09 5.04
C ILE A 88 1.81 15.22 5.94
N ASN A 89 2.44 15.81 6.95
CA ASN A 89 3.31 15.07 7.87
C ASN A 89 2.55 14.02 8.70
N ASP A 90 1.28 14.26 9.02
CA ASP A 90 0.43 13.34 9.77
C ASP A 90 -0.30 12.31 8.88
N SER A 91 -0.16 12.41 7.54
CA SER A 91 -0.90 11.57 6.60
C SER A 91 -0.41 10.12 6.52
N GLY A 92 0.82 9.85 6.96
CA GLY A 92 1.49 8.56 6.78
C GLY A 92 2.11 8.37 5.39
N ALA A 93 2.02 9.37 4.49
CA ALA A 93 2.80 9.38 3.25
C ALA A 93 4.30 9.41 3.54
N ALA A 94 5.12 8.88 2.64
CA ALA A 94 6.56 8.81 2.79
C ALA A 94 7.24 10.17 2.50
N VAL A 95 6.61 11.28 2.87
CA VAL A 95 7.00 12.65 2.55
C VAL A 95 6.98 13.52 3.79
N LYS A 96 8.01 14.35 3.93
CA LYS A 96 8.07 15.42 4.93
C LYS A 96 7.81 16.77 4.26
N ALA A 97 6.76 17.44 4.73
CA ALA A 97 6.46 18.82 4.37
C ALA A 97 7.11 19.80 5.36
N SER A 98 7.58 20.93 4.85
CA SER A 98 8.16 22.02 5.62
C SER A 98 7.99 23.35 4.90
N LEU A 99 8.31 24.45 5.59
CA LEU A 99 8.34 25.80 5.02
C LEU A 99 9.79 26.25 4.88
N ASP A 100 10.21 26.67 3.67
CA ASP A 100 11.49 27.33 3.48
C ASP A 100 11.45 28.70 4.18
N PRO A 101 12.26 28.94 5.23
CA PRO A 101 12.19 30.18 6.00
C PRO A 101 12.69 31.40 5.22
N ALA A 102 13.47 31.21 4.14
CA ALA A 102 13.97 32.31 3.33
C ALA A 102 12.94 32.77 2.28
N ARG A 103 12.06 31.86 1.83
CA ARG A 103 11.08 32.13 0.76
C ARG A 103 9.62 32.03 1.20
N ASN A 104 9.38 31.63 2.44
CA ASN A 104 8.06 31.26 2.96
C ASN A 104 7.30 30.30 2.04
N SER A 105 8.01 29.41 1.34
CA SER A 105 7.43 28.53 0.35
C SER A 105 7.37 27.08 0.83
N LEU A 106 6.37 26.34 0.34
CA LEU A 106 6.20 24.93 0.68
C LEU A 106 7.36 24.10 0.11
N VAL A 107 7.92 23.22 0.93
CA VAL A 107 8.93 22.23 0.55
C VAL A 107 8.43 20.84 0.93
N LEU A 108 8.46 19.92 -0.02
CA LEU A 108 8.18 18.50 0.16
C LEU A 108 9.48 17.72 -0.06
N GLU A 109 9.82 16.83 0.86
CA GLU A 109 11.01 15.98 0.76
C GLU A 109 10.65 14.53 1.06
N ALA A 110 11.01 13.62 0.17
CA ALA A 110 10.84 12.19 0.37
C ALA A 110 11.63 11.71 1.59
N THR A 111 11.05 10.81 2.37
CA THR A 111 11.69 10.20 3.54
C THR A 111 12.61 9.03 3.15
N ASP A 112 12.36 8.41 2.01
CA ASP A 112 13.20 7.41 1.36
C ASP A 112 13.37 7.71 -0.15
N ALA A 113 14.11 6.87 -0.87
CA ALA A 113 14.37 7.09 -2.29
C ALA A 113 13.21 6.53 -3.12
N HIS A 114 12.31 7.41 -3.53
CA HIS A 114 11.23 7.16 -4.48
C HIS A 114 10.81 8.47 -5.17
N ARG A 115 10.08 8.35 -6.27
CA ARG A 115 9.40 9.48 -6.90
C ARG A 115 8.17 9.87 -6.08
N VAL A 116 8.20 11.05 -5.49
CA VAL A 116 7.05 11.64 -4.78
C VAL A 116 5.97 11.95 -5.80
N ARG A 117 4.80 11.34 -5.63
CA ARG A 117 3.65 11.56 -6.50
C ARG A 117 2.64 12.46 -5.84
N ILE A 118 2.38 13.61 -6.46
CA ILE A 118 1.49 14.63 -5.94
C ILE A 118 0.42 15.05 -6.95
N GLU A 119 -0.79 15.25 -6.46
CA GLU A 119 -1.95 15.61 -7.27
C GLU A 119 -2.89 16.51 -6.46
N ASP A 120 -3.52 17.48 -7.12
CA ASP A 120 -4.69 18.16 -6.56
C ASP A 120 -5.91 17.24 -6.66
N GLY A 121 -6.61 17.09 -5.54
CA GLY A 121 -7.79 16.24 -5.43
C GLY A 121 -9.09 16.98 -5.74
N ALA A 122 -10.17 16.56 -5.08
CA ALA A 122 -11.48 17.16 -5.30
C ALA A 122 -11.58 18.53 -4.60
N GLY A 123 -12.33 19.47 -5.18
CA GLY A 123 -12.74 20.70 -4.49
C GLY A 123 -11.72 21.84 -4.45
N GLY A 124 -10.57 21.74 -5.12
CA GLY A 124 -9.63 22.86 -5.23
C GLY A 124 -8.34 22.52 -5.99
N LYS A 125 -7.52 23.53 -6.26
CA LYS A 125 -6.18 23.40 -6.90
C LYS A 125 -5.08 23.86 -5.94
N VAL A 126 -5.09 23.31 -4.73
CA VAL A 126 -4.27 23.80 -3.61
C VAL A 126 -2.77 23.74 -3.89
N LEU A 127 -2.28 22.62 -4.43
CA LEU A 127 -0.86 22.47 -4.77
C LEU A 127 -0.47 23.34 -5.96
N ALA A 128 -1.38 23.58 -6.92
CA ALA A 128 -1.13 24.54 -7.99
C ALA A 128 -1.08 25.98 -7.48
N ASP A 129 -2.02 26.38 -6.62
CA ASP A 129 -2.05 27.71 -6.01
C ASP A 129 -0.81 27.96 -5.14
N LEU A 130 -0.35 26.92 -4.45
CA LEU A 130 0.90 26.93 -3.68
C LEU A 130 2.15 26.86 -4.56
N GLY A 131 2.03 26.85 -5.89
CA GLY A 131 3.16 26.88 -6.83
C GLY A 131 4.00 25.60 -6.86
N VAL A 132 3.42 24.48 -6.44
CA VAL A 132 4.04 23.15 -6.52
C VAL A 132 3.70 22.51 -7.86
N LEU A 133 2.43 22.53 -8.25
CA LEU A 133 1.93 21.97 -9.52
C LEU A 133 1.64 23.07 -10.55
N SER A 134 1.65 22.72 -11.83
CA SER A 134 1.33 23.64 -12.93
C SER A 134 -0.15 24.01 -13.00
N GLY A 135 -1.02 23.19 -12.40
CA GLY A 135 -2.48 23.30 -12.49
C GLY A 135 -3.09 22.65 -13.74
N SER A 136 -2.29 21.94 -14.55
CA SER A 136 -2.75 21.21 -15.75
C SER A 136 -3.70 20.04 -15.44
N GLY A 137 -3.69 19.55 -14.19
CA GLY A 137 -4.41 18.36 -13.77
C GLY A 137 -3.66 17.05 -14.09
N VAL A 138 -2.49 17.13 -14.73
CA VAL A 138 -1.60 15.99 -14.90
C VAL A 138 -0.86 15.74 -13.58
N PRO A 139 -0.87 14.50 -13.05
CA PRO A 139 -0.15 14.15 -11.84
C PRO A 139 1.33 14.52 -11.89
N SER A 140 1.81 15.19 -10.83
CA SER A 140 3.22 15.58 -10.69
C SER A 140 3.77 16.39 -11.87
N ASP A 141 2.89 17.13 -12.56
CA ASP A 141 3.29 18.19 -13.49
C ASP A 141 3.59 19.45 -12.70
N TYR A 142 4.88 19.71 -12.49
CA TYR A 142 5.36 20.75 -11.58
C TYR A 142 5.21 22.16 -12.17
N ALA A 143 4.99 23.14 -11.31
CA ALA A 143 5.00 24.55 -11.74
C ALA A 143 6.38 24.93 -12.31
N ALA A 144 6.42 25.82 -13.30
CA ALA A 144 7.69 26.31 -13.88
C ALA A 144 8.60 26.99 -12.84
N THR A 145 8.03 27.50 -11.75
CA THR A 145 8.75 28.12 -10.63
C THR A 145 9.18 27.12 -9.56
N ALA A 146 8.68 25.89 -9.59
CA ALA A 146 9.05 24.85 -8.64
C ALA A 146 10.45 24.33 -8.93
N ARG A 147 11.24 24.12 -7.89
CA ARG A 147 12.55 23.47 -7.98
C ARG A 147 12.41 22.03 -7.55
N VAL A 148 12.63 21.11 -8.48
CA VAL A 148 12.57 19.67 -8.24
C VAL A 148 13.96 19.09 -8.36
N SER A 149 14.37 18.32 -7.36
CA SER A 149 15.63 17.58 -7.35
C SER A 149 15.41 16.13 -6.96
N GLY A 150 16.40 15.29 -7.25
CA GLY A 150 16.28 13.84 -7.23
C GLY A 150 15.89 13.32 -8.61
N GLY A 151 16.20 12.07 -8.87
CA GLY A 151 15.96 11.43 -10.16
C GLY A 151 16.11 9.93 -10.09
N SER A 152 15.82 9.28 -11.20
CA SER A 152 15.99 7.85 -11.37
C SER A 152 17.45 7.48 -11.62
N LEU A 153 17.76 6.20 -11.45
CA LEU A 153 19.02 5.61 -11.86
C LEU A 153 19.25 5.80 -13.37
N PHE A 154 18.18 5.82 -14.17
CA PHE A 154 18.28 6.11 -15.60
C PHE A 154 18.72 7.54 -15.88
N ASP A 155 18.18 8.51 -15.15
CA ASP A 155 18.61 9.92 -15.22
C ASP A 155 20.08 10.05 -14.80
N SER A 156 20.50 9.26 -13.80
CA SER A 156 21.88 9.22 -13.32
C SER A 156 22.86 8.68 -14.37
N VAL A 157 22.47 7.63 -15.10
CA VAL A 157 23.27 7.06 -16.20
C VAL A 157 23.32 7.99 -17.41
N ILE A 158 22.20 8.65 -17.72
CA ILE A 158 22.13 9.69 -18.76
C ILE A 158 23.06 10.85 -18.41
N LEU A 159 23.02 11.33 -17.16
CA LEU A 159 23.91 12.36 -16.64
C LEU A 159 25.38 11.93 -16.76
N LEU A 160 25.72 10.71 -16.36
CA LEU A 160 27.07 10.18 -16.48
C LEU A 160 27.56 10.17 -17.93
N ARG A 161 26.73 9.67 -18.86
CA ARG A 161 27.04 9.64 -20.30
C ARG A 161 27.30 11.04 -20.82
N ASP A 162 26.40 11.98 -20.55
CA ASP A 162 26.49 13.35 -21.08
C ASP A 162 27.71 14.08 -20.49
N ALA A 163 28.01 13.87 -19.21
CA ALA A 163 29.21 14.42 -18.56
C ALA A 163 30.51 13.84 -19.17
N LEU A 164 30.55 12.53 -19.45
CA LEU A 164 31.68 11.89 -20.12
C LEU A 164 31.88 12.41 -21.55
N GLN A 165 30.79 12.60 -22.30
CA GLN A 165 30.85 13.15 -23.67
C GLN A 165 31.37 14.59 -23.70
N LYS A 166 31.04 15.38 -22.67
CA LYS A 166 31.52 16.77 -22.52
C LYS A 166 32.92 16.88 -21.91
N GLY A 167 33.47 15.78 -21.37
CA GLY A 167 34.72 15.81 -20.62
C GLY A 167 34.60 16.52 -19.25
N ASP A 168 33.39 16.56 -18.68
CA ASP A 168 33.13 17.20 -17.39
C ASP A 168 33.43 16.22 -16.24
N PHE A 169 34.71 16.14 -15.87
CA PHE A 169 35.15 15.25 -14.80
C PHE A 169 34.61 15.62 -13.42
N ILE A 170 34.15 16.87 -13.21
CA ILE A 170 33.57 17.31 -11.94
C ILE A 170 32.19 16.68 -11.78
N ASP A 171 31.35 16.76 -12.81
CA ASP A 171 30.02 16.15 -12.76
C ASP A 171 30.07 14.62 -12.79
N VAL A 172 31.04 14.02 -13.49
CA VAL A 172 31.31 12.57 -13.44
C VAL A 172 31.67 12.14 -12.02
N GLY A 173 32.75 12.69 -11.46
CA GLY A 173 33.32 12.27 -10.17
C GLY A 173 32.47 12.67 -8.96
N GLY A 174 31.66 13.71 -9.10
CA GLY A 174 30.78 14.23 -8.05
C GLY A 174 29.37 13.67 -8.16
N ARG A 175 28.53 14.34 -8.95
CA ARG A 175 27.07 14.14 -8.94
C ARG A 175 26.65 12.80 -9.55
N ALA A 176 27.21 12.44 -10.70
CA ALA A 176 26.76 11.28 -11.45
C ALA A 176 27.05 9.96 -10.72
N LEU A 177 28.29 9.76 -10.26
CA LEU A 177 28.66 8.55 -9.52
C LEU A 177 27.98 8.47 -8.15
N ALA A 178 27.83 9.58 -7.43
CA ALA A 178 27.10 9.60 -6.16
C ALA A 178 25.62 9.18 -6.34
N SER A 179 24.95 9.70 -7.37
CA SER A 179 23.56 9.33 -7.65
C SER A 179 23.42 7.87 -8.11
N ILE A 180 24.40 7.33 -8.85
CA ILE A 180 24.42 5.90 -9.21
C ILE A 180 24.60 5.03 -7.96
N ASP A 181 25.54 5.37 -7.08
CA ASP A 181 25.78 4.64 -5.83
C ASP A 181 24.54 4.66 -4.91
N ALA A 182 23.89 5.82 -4.81
CA ALA A 182 22.63 5.97 -4.08
C ALA A 182 21.51 5.09 -4.68
N GLY A 183 21.38 5.05 -6.02
CA GLY A 183 20.43 4.18 -6.71
C GLY A 183 20.74 2.70 -6.57
N MET A 184 22.01 2.29 -6.62
CA MET A 184 22.43 0.92 -6.34
C MET A 184 22.12 0.51 -4.90
N SER A 185 22.41 1.40 -3.94
CA SER A 185 22.07 1.20 -2.54
C SER A 185 20.56 1.06 -2.33
N ASN A 186 19.76 1.89 -3.02
CA ASN A 186 18.31 1.78 -2.97
C ASN A 186 17.80 0.46 -3.55
N MET A 187 18.29 0.07 -4.71
CA MET A 187 17.95 -1.22 -5.33
C MET A 187 18.32 -2.40 -4.43
N GLY A 188 19.47 -2.34 -3.75
CA GLY A 188 19.87 -3.33 -2.75
C GLY A 188 18.90 -3.41 -1.57
N ARG A 189 18.42 -2.27 -1.05
CA ARG A 189 17.38 -2.24 0.01
C ARG A 189 16.07 -2.87 -0.47
N ARG A 190 15.65 -2.56 -1.69
CA ARG A 190 14.41 -3.12 -2.29
C ARG A 190 14.52 -4.62 -2.55
N LEU A 191 15.71 -5.11 -2.93
CA LEU A 191 15.98 -6.53 -3.06
C LEU A 191 15.95 -7.25 -1.69
N ALA A 192 16.51 -6.64 -0.65
CA ALA A 192 16.43 -7.16 0.72
C ALA A 192 14.97 -7.21 1.23
N GLU A 193 14.18 -6.19 0.93
CA GLU A 193 12.74 -6.15 1.20
C GLU A 193 12.01 -7.31 0.49
N ALA A 194 12.31 -7.54 -0.80
CA ALA A 194 11.80 -8.69 -1.53
C ALA A 194 12.17 -10.03 -0.89
N GLY A 195 13.42 -10.21 -0.48
CA GLY A 195 13.87 -11.40 0.24
C GLY A 195 13.10 -11.62 1.55
N ALA A 196 12.90 -10.57 2.34
CA ALA A 196 12.11 -10.65 3.58
C ALA A 196 10.63 -11.01 3.31
N MET A 197 10.07 -10.58 2.18
CA MET A 197 8.71 -10.96 1.77
C MET A 197 8.62 -12.43 1.38
N VAL A 198 9.64 -12.98 0.69
CA VAL A 198 9.72 -14.41 0.37
C VAL A 198 9.75 -15.24 1.66
N GLU A 199 10.59 -14.88 2.62
CA GLU A 199 10.65 -15.58 3.92
C GLU A 199 9.30 -15.55 4.67
N ARG A 200 8.59 -14.42 4.62
CA ARG A 200 7.26 -14.30 5.22
C ARG A 200 6.22 -15.18 4.51
N LEU A 201 6.29 -15.29 3.18
CA LEU A 201 5.42 -16.17 2.39
C LEU A 201 5.68 -17.63 2.73
N ASP A 202 6.94 -18.05 2.80
CA ASP A 202 7.31 -19.43 3.13
C ASP A 202 6.86 -19.79 4.56
N ALA A 203 7.07 -18.89 5.52
CA ALA A 203 6.59 -19.08 6.90
C ALA A 203 5.06 -19.18 6.98
N ALA A 204 4.33 -18.39 6.20
CA ALA A 204 2.87 -18.46 6.12
C ALA A 204 2.41 -19.77 5.48
N ALA A 205 3.04 -20.21 4.39
CA ALA A 205 2.75 -21.49 3.74
C ALA A 205 2.98 -22.68 4.69
N MET A 206 4.10 -22.70 5.43
CA MET A 206 4.38 -23.74 6.43
C MET A 206 3.34 -23.80 7.56
N ARG A 207 2.82 -22.63 7.98
CA ARG A 207 1.77 -22.57 9.00
C ARG A 207 0.43 -23.07 8.46
N LEU A 208 0.01 -22.62 7.28
CA LEU A 208 -1.23 -23.05 6.64
C LEU A 208 -1.25 -24.56 6.38
N ASN A 209 -0.11 -25.15 6.02
CA ASN A 209 0.02 -26.60 5.85
C ASN A 209 -0.21 -27.41 7.15
N ARG A 210 -0.13 -26.77 8.33
CA ARG A 210 -0.48 -27.39 9.62
C ARG A 210 -1.92 -27.06 10.03
N GLU A 211 -2.31 -25.79 9.90
CA GLU A 211 -3.64 -25.32 10.31
C GLU A 211 -4.77 -25.95 9.50
N ILE A 212 -4.61 -26.13 8.18
CA ILE A 212 -5.66 -26.71 7.33
C ILE A 212 -6.02 -28.13 7.79
N PRO A 213 -5.07 -29.08 7.94
CA PRO A 213 -5.37 -30.40 8.49
C PRO A 213 -5.98 -30.36 9.90
N ASP A 214 -5.45 -29.52 10.80
CA ASP A 214 -5.90 -29.45 12.19
C ASP A 214 -7.34 -28.94 12.29
N VAL A 215 -7.69 -27.88 11.55
CA VAL A 215 -9.05 -27.34 11.48
C VAL A 215 -9.98 -28.33 10.78
N THR A 216 -9.51 -29.03 9.74
CA THR A 216 -10.30 -30.08 9.08
C THR A 216 -10.62 -31.22 10.05
N LYS A 217 -9.66 -31.62 10.88
CA LYS A 217 -9.85 -32.63 11.92
C LYS A 217 -10.83 -32.16 12.99
N LEU A 218 -10.67 -30.94 13.50
CA LEU A 218 -11.61 -30.37 14.49
C LEU A 218 -13.03 -30.27 13.93
N LEU A 219 -13.17 -29.89 12.66
CA LEU A 219 -14.47 -29.84 11.99
C LEU A 219 -15.07 -31.23 11.83
N ALA A 220 -14.26 -32.24 11.48
CA ALA A 220 -14.70 -33.63 11.43
C ALA A 220 -15.14 -34.11 12.82
N ASP A 221 -14.33 -33.91 13.86
CA ASP A 221 -14.66 -34.29 15.25
C ASP A 221 -15.94 -33.60 15.76
N GLN A 222 -16.25 -32.37 15.31
CA GLN A 222 -17.48 -31.66 15.67
C GLN A 222 -18.71 -32.09 14.85
N LYS A 223 -18.52 -32.40 13.55
CA LYS A 223 -19.62 -32.73 12.63
C LYS A 223 -19.94 -34.21 12.56
N ASP A 224 -18.96 -35.07 12.81
CA ASP A 224 -19.18 -36.49 12.91
C ASP A 224 -20.12 -36.72 14.10
N LEU A 225 -21.41 -36.94 13.79
CA LEU A 225 -22.22 -37.75 14.68
C LEU A 225 -21.44 -39.04 14.83
N ASP A 226 -21.08 -39.40 16.06
CA ASP A 226 -20.62 -40.76 16.33
C ASP A 226 -21.77 -41.68 15.93
N MET A 227 -21.72 -42.17 14.69
CA MET A 227 -22.80 -42.95 14.10
C MET A 227 -23.06 -44.18 14.96
N SER A 228 -22.05 -44.68 15.66
CA SER A 228 -22.19 -45.76 16.63
C SER A 228 -23.12 -45.35 17.77
N GLN A 229 -22.85 -44.22 18.44
CA GLN A 229 -23.70 -43.71 19.53
C GLN A 229 -25.10 -43.33 19.02
N ALA A 230 -25.19 -42.68 17.87
CA ALA A 230 -26.45 -42.29 17.25
C ALA A 230 -27.33 -43.50 16.90
N ILE A 231 -26.72 -44.58 16.37
CA ILE A 231 -27.42 -45.84 16.09
C ILE A 231 -27.85 -46.51 17.39
N THR A 232 -27.00 -46.52 18.42
CA THR A 232 -27.36 -47.10 19.73
C THR A 232 -28.52 -46.34 20.37
N ASP A 233 -28.47 -45.01 20.40
CA ASP A 233 -29.54 -44.17 20.94
C ASP A 233 -30.83 -44.34 20.15
N PHE A 234 -30.75 -44.39 18.81
CA PHE A 234 -31.90 -44.66 17.95
C PHE A 234 -32.51 -46.04 18.24
N LYS A 235 -31.68 -47.09 18.39
CA LYS A 235 -32.15 -48.43 18.72
C LYS A 235 -32.78 -48.48 20.11
N MET A 236 -32.23 -47.77 21.09
CA MET A 236 -32.83 -47.64 22.42
C MET A 236 -34.18 -46.92 22.38
N MET A 237 -34.30 -45.85 21.60
CA MET A 237 -35.59 -45.16 21.39
C MET A 237 -36.60 -46.07 20.69
N GLU A 238 -36.18 -46.85 19.69
CA GLU A 238 -37.02 -47.85 19.00
C GLU A 238 -37.49 -48.94 19.97
N TYR A 239 -36.61 -49.43 20.85
CA TYR A 239 -36.97 -50.38 21.91
C TYR A 239 -37.93 -49.77 22.94
N ALA A 240 -37.69 -48.55 23.41
CA ALA A 240 -38.57 -47.87 24.34
C ALA A 240 -39.96 -47.60 23.71
N HIS A 241 -40.00 -47.22 22.43
CA HIS A 241 -41.23 -47.00 21.68
C HIS A 241 -42.03 -48.30 21.48
N THR A 242 -41.37 -49.38 21.09
CA THR A 242 -42.02 -50.69 20.95
C THR A 242 -42.51 -51.24 22.30
N ALA A 243 -41.72 -51.08 23.37
CA ALA A 243 -42.15 -51.45 24.73
C ALA A 243 -43.36 -50.62 25.21
N SER A 244 -43.37 -49.32 24.96
CA SER A 244 -44.49 -48.45 25.33
C SER A 244 -45.75 -48.75 24.51
N LEU A 245 -45.65 -49.07 23.21
CA LEU A 245 -46.76 -49.59 22.42
C LEU A 245 -47.30 -50.93 22.93
N GLN A 246 -46.42 -51.86 23.31
CA GLN A 246 -46.84 -53.15 23.91
C GLN A 246 -47.51 -52.97 25.27
N MET A 247 -47.01 -52.04 26.11
CA MET A 247 -47.65 -51.69 27.37
C MET A 247 -49.00 -51.01 27.15
N ALA A 248 -49.10 -50.05 26.23
CA ALA A 248 -50.36 -49.43 25.85
C ALA A 248 -51.36 -50.50 25.36
N GLY A 249 -50.93 -51.42 24.51
CA GLY A 249 -51.75 -52.55 24.03
C GLY A 249 -52.14 -53.58 25.11
N ARG A 250 -51.45 -53.63 26.26
CA ARG A 250 -51.84 -54.47 27.41
C ARG A 250 -52.72 -53.73 28.44
N VAL A 251 -52.54 -52.43 28.59
CA VAL A 251 -53.28 -51.60 29.56
C VAL A 251 -54.61 -51.12 28.98
N LEU A 252 -54.64 -50.71 27.70
CA LEU A 252 -55.85 -50.21 27.03
C LEU A 252 -56.99 -51.24 26.86
N PRO A 253 -56.77 -52.57 26.80
CA PRO A 253 -57.88 -53.53 26.75
C PRO A 253 -58.49 -53.91 28.10
N GLN A 254 -58.13 -53.32 29.24
CA GLN A 254 -58.92 -53.52 30.46
C GLN A 254 -60.22 -52.72 30.34
N THR A 255 -61.24 -53.36 29.78
CA THR A 255 -62.60 -52.82 29.82
C THR A 255 -63.01 -52.60 31.28
N LEU A 256 -63.74 -51.51 31.54
CA LEU A 256 -64.23 -51.10 32.86
C LEU A 256 -64.98 -52.19 33.66
N LEU A 257 -65.29 -53.34 33.04
CA LEU A 257 -65.87 -54.53 33.65
C LEU A 257 -64.91 -55.29 34.59
N ASP A 258 -63.59 -55.17 34.46
CA ASP A 258 -62.62 -55.86 35.34
C ASP A 258 -62.48 -55.19 36.73
N PHE A 259 -62.97 -53.96 36.90
CA PHE A 259 -62.93 -53.23 38.17
C PHE A 259 -64.19 -53.41 39.04
N LEU A 260 -65.14 -54.26 38.61
CA LEU A 260 -66.44 -54.52 39.27
C LEU A 260 -66.54 -55.91 39.93
N ARG A 261 -65.44 -56.45 40.45
CA ARG A 261 -65.47 -57.60 41.37
C ARG A 261 -65.22 -57.19 42.81
#